data_AF-A8RXT0-F1
#
_entry.id   AF-A8RXT0-F1
#
_cell.length_a   1.000
_cell.length_b   1.000
_cell.length_c   1.000
_cell.angle_alpha   90.00
_cell.angle_beta   90.00
_cell.angle_gamma   90.00
#
_symmetry.space_group_name_H-M   'P 1'
#
loop_
_entity.id
_entity.type
_entity.pdbx_description
1 polymer ?
#
loop_
_entity_poly.entity_id
_entity_poly.type
_entity_poly.pdbx_seq_one_letter_code
_entity_poly.pdbx_strand_id
1 'polypeptide(L)'
;MPNYKLLTPGPLTTTDTVKKEMMFDHCTWDEDYKKITQEIRSGLLKLARVSEDTYTCVLMQGSGTFGVESVLTSSVGADDRLLIASNGAYGERMADIAEHAGLSYILYSETYDQVPSADKIQKLLNEHPEITHVSMVHSETTSGILNDIASVAGVVKASGRTFIVDAMSSFGGVDIPAEELGIDFIISSANKCIQGVPGFSFIICRRDCLAACEGKAKSLSLDLYDQWKTMEKDGKWRFTSPTHVVLAFAQAMREMEAEGGIEARHQRYTSNNRLLIELMAEMGIRPYIDSRHQGPIITTFFYPENHAFSFDEMYHYIKERGYAIYPGKVTDADTFRIGNIGEIYEEDIRRLCAIIGEFLNKKIQKREKSHTAFDAVIFDWAGTTVDYGCFAPVQAFMDAFEEFGIVPTMDEVRAPMGMLKIDHVRTMLQMERLTAEWERIYGRPFTEEDVYQVYQLSEKKILENVPRFTDVKPYVTETVETLRGMGIKIGSTTGYTDEMMEIVAAAAATKGYKPDCWFSPDSVDRKGRPNPYMIFRNMQFLGLTDVRRVMKVGDTVSDIREGKNAGLFTVGVIEGSSAMGLSREEFKALSPKEKEERSRKVRQMYLEAGADAVVTDIRGVLEYI
;
A
#
# COMPACT_ATOMS: atom_id res chain seq x y z
N MET A 1 -1.13 29.89 -8.57
CA MET A 1 -0.71 28.98 -7.48
C MET A 1 -1.77 27.89 -7.34
N PRO A 2 -1.42 26.65 -7.00
CA PRO A 2 -2.41 25.60 -6.83
C PRO A 2 -3.36 25.97 -5.68
N ASN A 3 -4.65 26.01 -5.95
CA ASN A 3 -5.70 26.33 -4.97
C ASN A 3 -6.28 25.01 -4.44
N TYR A 4 -5.72 24.47 -3.36
CA TYR A 4 -6.25 23.30 -2.68
C TYR A 4 -6.51 23.61 -1.21
N LYS A 5 -7.55 23.00 -0.64
CA LYS A 5 -7.90 23.10 0.77
C LYS A 5 -7.18 22.03 1.60
N LEU A 6 -6.81 22.38 2.82
CA LEU A 6 -6.07 21.55 3.76
C LEU A 6 -7.04 20.85 4.73
N LEU A 7 -7.32 19.58 4.50
CA LEU A 7 -8.05 18.71 5.45
C LEU A 7 -7.06 18.02 6.38
N THR A 8 -6.36 18.86 7.13
CA THR A 8 -5.27 18.47 8.01
C THR A 8 -5.56 18.97 9.42
N PRO A 9 -4.92 18.44 10.47
CA PRO A 9 -5.07 18.98 11.82
C PRO A 9 -4.26 20.27 12.03
N GLY A 10 -3.64 20.84 10.99
CA GLY A 10 -2.87 22.08 11.00
C GLY A 10 -1.47 21.91 10.38
N PRO A 11 -0.99 22.82 9.52
CA PRO A 11 -1.61 24.10 9.14
C PRO A 11 -2.87 23.93 8.30
N LEU A 12 -3.75 24.94 8.37
CA LEU A 12 -5.10 24.90 7.81
C LEU A 12 -5.23 25.86 6.64
N THR A 13 -6.26 25.64 5.82
CA THR A 13 -6.70 26.68 4.89
C THR A 13 -7.38 27.79 5.69
N THR A 14 -6.90 29.00 5.50
CA THR A 14 -7.44 30.22 6.09
C THR A 14 -8.18 31.03 5.03
N THR A 15 -9.07 31.90 5.49
CA THR A 15 -9.75 32.90 4.65
C THR A 15 -8.75 33.86 4.00
N ASP A 16 -9.16 34.49 2.91
CA ASP A 16 -8.34 35.50 2.23
C ASP A 16 -8.20 36.79 3.05
N THR A 17 -9.16 37.08 3.92
CA THR A 17 -9.09 38.19 4.88
C THR A 17 -7.95 38.00 5.88
N VAL A 18 -7.79 36.80 6.45
CA VAL A 18 -6.62 36.46 7.29
C VAL A 18 -5.30 36.60 6.52
N LYS A 19 -5.26 36.12 5.27
CA LYS A 19 -4.02 36.19 4.46
C LYS A 19 -3.64 37.62 4.12
N LYS A 20 -4.63 38.48 3.85
CA LYS A 20 -4.42 39.87 3.44
C LYS A 20 -3.74 40.70 4.52
N GLU A 21 -3.98 40.41 5.80
CA GLU A 21 -3.30 41.09 6.91
C GLU A 21 -1.78 40.90 6.89
N MET A 22 -1.28 39.78 6.33
CA MET A 22 0.16 39.55 6.20
C MET A 22 0.83 40.42 5.13
N MET A 23 0.07 41.23 4.38
CA MET A 23 0.63 42.17 3.40
C MET A 23 1.05 43.50 4.04
N PHE A 24 0.85 43.67 5.35
CA PHE A 24 1.17 44.88 6.08
C PHE A 24 2.36 44.64 7.03
N ASP A 25 3.33 45.54 6.99
CA ASP A 25 4.47 45.54 7.91
C ASP A 25 4.16 46.38 9.15
N HIS A 26 4.56 45.88 10.33
CA HIS A 26 4.48 46.60 11.60
C HIS A 26 5.85 46.60 12.29
N CYS A 27 6.16 47.69 12.98
CA CYS A 27 7.31 47.78 13.88
C CYS A 27 6.94 47.22 15.26
N THR A 28 7.79 46.36 15.83
CA THR A 28 7.52 45.71 17.13
C THR A 28 7.57 46.67 18.33
N TRP A 29 8.02 47.90 18.11
CA TRP A 29 8.13 48.94 19.14
C TRP A 29 6.95 49.90 19.16
N ASP A 30 6.13 49.91 18.12
CA ASP A 30 5.04 50.87 17.97
C ASP A 30 3.84 50.47 18.84
N GLU A 31 3.16 51.47 19.40
CA GLU A 31 2.06 51.28 20.35
C GLU A 31 0.82 50.61 19.73
N ASP A 32 0.59 50.80 18.44
CA ASP A 32 -0.51 50.17 17.72
C ASP A 32 -0.32 48.64 17.62
N TYR A 33 0.90 48.17 17.32
CA TYR A 33 1.24 46.76 17.28
C TYR A 33 1.17 46.10 18.66
N LYS A 34 1.70 46.80 19.68
CA LYS A 34 1.62 46.35 21.07
C LYS A 34 0.17 46.22 21.55
N LYS A 35 -0.70 47.17 21.17
CA LYS A 35 -2.13 47.11 21.45
C LYS A 35 -2.78 45.87 20.82
N ILE A 36 -2.46 45.55 19.58
CA ILE A 36 -2.93 44.31 18.93
C ILE A 36 -2.49 43.07 19.72
N THR A 37 -1.26 43.05 20.23
CA THR A 37 -0.77 41.96 21.08
C THR A 37 -1.61 41.84 22.37
N GLN A 38 -1.93 42.95 23.03
CA GLN A 38 -2.78 42.93 24.23
C GLN A 38 -4.22 42.51 23.92
N GLU A 39 -4.81 42.98 22.81
CA GLU A 39 -6.14 42.57 22.36
C GLU A 39 -6.21 41.05 22.14
N ILE A 40 -5.17 40.45 21.55
CA ILE A 40 -5.05 38.99 21.41
C ILE A 40 -5.03 38.31 22.78
N ARG A 41 -4.21 38.80 23.72
CA ARG A 41 -4.08 38.20 25.06
C ARG A 41 -5.41 38.21 25.81
N SER A 42 -6.08 39.36 25.87
CA SER A 42 -7.40 39.50 26.50
C SER A 42 -8.47 38.64 25.81
N GLY A 43 -8.48 38.61 24.48
CA GLY A 43 -9.43 37.78 23.73
C GLY A 43 -9.24 36.28 23.97
N LEU A 44 -7.99 35.81 24.09
CA LEU A 44 -7.69 34.41 24.42
C LEU A 44 -8.17 34.04 25.84
N LEU A 45 -8.04 34.95 26.81
CA LEU A 45 -8.57 34.77 28.17
C LEU A 45 -10.11 34.66 28.17
N LYS A 46 -10.79 35.52 27.41
CA LYS A 46 -12.26 35.43 27.21
C LYS A 46 -12.66 34.06 26.63
N LEU A 47 -11.94 33.57 25.63
CA LEU A 47 -12.21 32.26 25.02
C LEU A 47 -12.01 31.08 25.98
N ALA A 48 -11.07 31.19 26.93
CA ALA A 48 -10.83 30.18 27.97
C ALA A 48 -11.75 30.31 29.19
N ARG A 49 -12.64 31.31 29.22
CA ARG A 49 -13.54 31.62 30.35
C ARG A 49 -12.79 31.82 31.66
N VAL A 50 -11.74 32.64 31.62
CA VAL A 50 -10.92 32.99 32.79
C VAL A 50 -10.90 34.50 33.00
N SER A 51 -10.76 34.94 34.26
CA SER A 51 -10.54 36.35 34.59
C SER A 51 -9.09 36.78 34.33
N GLU A 52 -8.89 38.03 33.90
CA GLU A 52 -7.55 38.65 33.80
C GLU A 52 -6.90 38.86 35.18
N ASP A 53 -7.67 38.82 36.26
CA ASP A 53 -7.16 38.93 37.64
C ASP A 53 -6.42 37.67 38.09
N THR A 54 -6.86 36.50 37.62
CA THR A 54 -6.36 35.18 38.04
C THR A 54 -5.49 34.54 36.97
N TYR A 55 -5.72 34.85 35.68
CA TYR A 55 -5.00 34.30 34.54
C TYR A 55 -4.34 35.40 33.69
N THR A 56 -3.33 34.99 32.94
CA THR A 56 -2.71 35.79 31.88
C THR A 56 -2.44 34.91 30.66
N CYS A 57 -2.21 35.53 29.52
CA CYS A 57 -1.83 34.84 28.30
C CYS A 57 -0.42 35.27 27.88
N VAL A 58 0.44 34.33 27.54
CA VAL A 58 1.80 34.56 27.06
C VAL A 58 1.89 34.08 25.62
N LEU A 59 2.32 34.94 24.70
CA LEU A 59 2.57 34.53 23.32
C LEU A 59 4.05 34.13 23.18
N MET A 60 4.31 32.94 22.67
CA MET A 60 5.65 32.34 22.57
C MET A 60 5.99 32.05 21.10
N GLN A 61 7.13 32.53 20.64
CA GLN A 61 7.53 32.45 19.24
C GLN A 61 7.83 31.00 18.83
N GLY A 62 7.45 30.64 17.61
CA GLY A 62 7.71 29.33 17.03
C GLY A 62 6.49 28.40 17.00
N SER A 63 6.75 27.10 16.87
CA SER A 63 5.69 26.11 16.71
C SER A 63 4.94 25.82 18.01
N GLY A 64 3.80 25.13 17.94
CA GLY A 64 3.06 24.66 19.10
C GLY A 64 3.91 23.87 20.11
N THR A 65 4.80 22.99 19.62
CA THR A 65 5.73 22.23 20.46
C THR A 65 6.63 23.14 21.31
N PHE A 66 7.00 24.33 20.81
CA PHE A 66 7.84 25.25 21.56
C PHE A 66 7.08 25.85 22.77
N GLY A 67 5.77 26.00 22.66
CA GLY A 67 4.91 26.37 23.79
C GLY A 67 4.85 25.27 24.84
N VAL A 68 4.75 24.01 24.41
CA VAL A 68 4.78 22.84 25.33
C VAL A 68 6.12 22.78 26.05
N GLU A 69 7.23 22.87 25.31
CA GLU A 69 8.58 22.89 25.87
C GLU A 69 8.80 24.08 26.79
N SER A 70 8.31 25.27 26.43
CA SER A 70 8.39 26.47 27.27
C SER A 70 7.70 26.25 28.63
N VAL A 71 6.48 25.70 28.64
CA VAL A 71 5.77 25.42 29.90
C VAL A 71 6.50 24.36 30.71
N LEU A 72 6.85 23.22 30.12
CA LEU A 72 7.49 22.12 30.88
C LEU A 72 8.83 22.57 31.47
N THR A 73 9.67 23.24 30.68
CA THR A 73 11.00 23.68 31.11
C THR A 73 11.00 24.90 32.03
N SER A 74 9.90 25.65 32.10
CA SER A 74 9.76 26.81 32.99
C SER A 74 8.97 26.52 34.27
N SER A 75 8.06 25.55 34.27
CA SER A 75 7.21 25.24 35.44
C SER A 75 7.78 24.14 36.33
N VAL A 76 8.39 23.10 35.74
CA VAL A 76 8.95 21.95 36.45
C VAL A 76 10.39 22.27 36.89
N GLY A 77 10.56 22.59 38.17
CA GLY A 77 11.86 22.86 38.81
C GLY A 77 12.69 21.61 39.07
N ALA A 78 13.88 21.79 39.67
CA ALA A 78 14.80 20.68 39.97
C ALA A 78 14.26 19.70 41.03
N ASP A 79 13.43 20.20 41.96
CA ASP A 79 12.81 19.42 43.03
C ASP A 79 11.39 18.94 42.68
N ASP A 80 10.93 19.26 41.47
CA ASP A 80 9.61 18.90 40.96
C ASP A 80 9.65 17.55 40.22
N ARG A 81 8.51 16.86 40.17
CA ARG A 81 8.33 15.66 39.34
C ARG A 81 7.07 15.76 38.50
N LEU A 82 7.20 15.49 37.21
CA LEU A 82 6.14 15.55 36.21
C LEU A 82 5.53 14.17 35.94
N LEU A 83 4.21 14.03 36.03
CA LEU A 83 3.49 12.88 35.50
C LEU A 83 2.94 13.22 34.11
N ILE A 84 3.33 12.46 33.09
CA ILE A 84 2.85 12.62 31.72
C ILE A 84 1.83 11.52 31.42
N ALA A 85 0.57 11.90 31.20
CA ALA A 85 -0.47 10.98 30.72
C ALA A 85 -0.47 10.99 29.18
N SER A 86 -0.03 9.89 28.58
CA SER A 86 0.14 9.75 27.13
C SER A 86 -0.74 8.65 26.56
N ASN A 87 -1.40 8.92 25.44
CA ASN A 87 -2.08 7.95 24.60
C ASN A 87 -1.82 8.21 23.10
N GLY A 88 -0.66 8.78 22.79
CA GLY A 88 -0.30 9.12 21.41
C GLY A 88 0.98 9.94 21.29
N ALA A 89 1.30 10.29 20.04
CA ALA A 89 2.58 10.88 19.67
C ALA A 89 2.86 12.26 20.29
N TYR A 90 1.86 12.97 20.82
CA TYR A 90 2.08 14.27 21.46
C TYR A 90 2.41 14.14 22.95
N GLY A 91 1.82 13.17 23.65
CA GLY A 91 2.23 12.81 25.01
C GLY A 91 3.63 12.21 25.04
N GLU A 92 3.96 11.35 24.07
CA GLU A 92 5.33 10.85 23.87
C GLU A 92 6.33 11.99 23.63
N ARG A 93 5.96 12.98 22.81
CA ARG A 93 6.80 14.17 22.62
C ARG A 93 7.03 14.96 23.90
N MET A 94 6.07 15.01 24.83
CA MET A 94 6.31 15.63 26.14
C MET A 94 7.37 14.87 26.93
N ALA A 95 7.38 13.53 26.84
CA ALA A 95 8.41 12.71 27.48
C ALA A 95 9.78 12.96 26.84
N ASP A 96 9.86 13.04 25.51
CA ASP A 96 11.10 13.39 24.79
C ASP A 96 11.64 14.77 25.21
N ILE A 97 10.75 15.76 25.36
CA ILE A 97 11.09 17.10 25.86
C ILE A 97 11.63 17.01 27.29
N ALA A 98 10.93 16.28 28.18
CA ALA A 98 11.32 16.14 29.57
C ALA A 98 12.69 15.46 29.70
N GLU A 99 12.94 14.41 28.93
CA GLU A 99 14.24 13.74 28.86
C GLU A 99 15.34 14.67 28.36
N HIS A 100 15.13 15.37 27.25
CA HIS A 100 16.13 16.28 26.68
C HIS A 100 16.48 17.45 27.63
N ALA A 101 15.49 17.96 28.35
CA ALA A 101 15.67 19.04 29.32
C ALA A 101 16.16 18.56 30.71
N GLY A 102 16.31 17.25 30.90
CA GLY A 102 16.72 16.65 32.18
C GLY A 102 15.70 16.85 33.31
N LEU A 103 14.41 16.88 32.99
CA LEU A 103 13.33 16.99 33.98
C LEU A 103 13.04 15.62 34.60
N SER A 104 12.72 15.58 35.90
CA SER A 104 12.25 14.36 36.55
C SER A 104 10.81 14.08 36.14
N TYR A 105 10.54 12.91 35.55
CA TYR A 105 9.19 12.55 35.13
C TYR A 105 8.81 11.09 35.38
N ILE A 106 7.52 10.80 35.28
CA ILE A 106 6.89 9.48 35.22
C ILE A 106 6.00 9.50 33.98
N LEU A 107 6.14 8.50 33.11
CA LEU A 107 5.29 8.34 31.93
C LEU A 107 4.22 7.28 32.22
N TYR A 108 2.96 7.70 32.17
CA TYR A 108 1.81 6.82 32.18
C TYR A 108 1.25 6.73 30.76
N SER A 109 1.44 5.57 30.12
CA SER A 109 1.01 5.32 28.74
C SER A 109 -0.22 4.43 28.68
N GLU A 110 -1.19 4.83 27.87
CA GLU A 110 -2.26 3.99 27.34
C GLU A 110 -2.02 3.70 25.85
N THR A 111 -2.71 2.70 25.31
CA THR A 111 -2.70 2.45 23.86
C THR A 111 -3.44 3.56 23.11
N TYR A 112 -3.14 3.73 21.81
CA TYR A 112 -3.60 4.87 21.02
C TYR A 112 -5.12 4.92 20.81
N ASP A 113 -5.81 3.83 21.08
CA ASP A 113 -7.27 3.66 21.02
C ASP A 113 -7.96 3.81 22.38
N GLN A 114 -7.21 4.10 23.45
CA GLN A 114 -7.73 4.23 24.83
C GLN A 114 -7.52 5.64 25.39
N VAL A 115 -8.43 6.05 26.27
CA VAL A 115 -8.37 7.34 26.98
C VAL A 115 -7.64 7.16 28.31
N PRO A 116 -6.71 8.05 28.71
CA PRO A 116 -6.08 7.96 30.03
C PRO A 116 -7.11 8.10 31.17
N SER A 117 -6.96 7.26 32.19
CA SER A 117 -7.94 7.12 33.27
C SER A 117 -7.62 8.02 34.46
N ALA A 118 -8.61 8.81 34.90
CA ALA A 118 -8.52 9.61 36.12
C ALA A 118 -8.23 8.76 37.36
N ASP A 119 -8.84 7.57 37.49
CA ASP A 119 -8.60 6.66 38.62
C ASP A 119 -7.15 6.16 38.66
N LYS A 120 -6.58 5.81 37.50
CA LYS A 120 -5.16 5.40 37.41
C LYS A 120 -4.24 6.57 37.76
N ILE A 121 -4.55 7.78 37.30
CA ILE A 121 -3.80 8.99 37.65
C ILE A 121 -3.88 9.27 39.15
N GLN A 122 -5.07 9.18 39.77
CA GLN A 122 -5.23 9.35 41.22
C GLN A 122 -4.41 8.33 42.01
N LYS A 123 -4.40 7.07 41.56
CA LYS A 123 -3.58 6.02 42.17
C LYS A 123 -2.09 6.36 42.10
N LEU A 124 -1.60 6.79 40.94
CA LEU A 124 -0.20 7.22 40.77
C LEU A 124 0.15 8.41 41.67
N LEU A 125 -0.73 9.40 41.80
CA LEU A 125 -0.54 10.55 42.68
C LEU A 125 -0.45 10.15 44.17
N ASN A 126 -1.17 9.09 44.57
CA ASN A 126 -1.11 8.55 45.94
C ASN A 126 0.17 7.73 46.17
N GLU A 127 0.59 6.95 45.19
CA GLU A 127 1.80 6.10 45.26
C GLU A 127 3.10 6.92 45.15
N HIS A 128 3.04 8.05 44.45
CA HIS A 128 4.18 8.93 44.16
C HIS A 128 3.89 10.36 44.66
N PRO A 129 3.98 10.61 45.99
CA PRO A 129 3.69 11.93 46.56
C PRO A 129 4.63 13.03 46.07
N GLU A 130 5.77 12.69 45.47
CA GLU A 130 6.72 13.61 44.84
C GLU A 130 6.22 14.22 43.52
N ILE A 131 5.17 13.67 42.88
CA ILE A 131 4.59 14.26 41.65
C ILE A 131 4.00 15.63 41.95
N THR A 132 4.59 16.70 41.44
CA THR A 132 4.09 18.08 41.63
C THR A 132 3.30 18.59 40.43
N HIS A 133 3.50 18.01 39.25
CA HIS A 133 2.88 18.43 37.99
C HIS A 133 2.27 17.22 37.27
N VAL A 134 1.12 17.41 36.62
CA VAL A 134 0.52 16.43 35.71
C VAL A 134 0.29 17.09 34.36
N SER A 135 0.72 16.45 33.28
CA SER A 135 0.46 16.91 31.91
C SER A 135 -0.36 15.91 31.10
N MET A 136 -1.22 16.43 30.24
CA MET A 136 -2.09 15.64 29.36
C MET A 136 -2.41 16.39 28.05
N VAL A 137 -2.55 15.64 26.96
CA VAL A 137 -3.06 16.16 25.68
C VAL A 137 -4.59 16.09 25.68
N HIS A 138 -5.28 17.18 25.33
CA HIS A 138 -6.75 17.20 25.26
C HIS A 138 -7.29 16.54 23.99
N SER A 139 -6.72 16.84 22.82
CA SER A 139 -7.11 16.23 21.54
C SER A 139 -5.93 15.53 20.89
N GLU A 140 -5.92 14.20 20.97
CA GLU A 140 -4.86 13.36 20.43
C GLU A 140 -5.11 13.10 18.94
N THR A 141 -4.57 13.98 18.10
CA THR A 141 -4.77 13.93 16.63
C THR A 141 -4.10 12.75 15.92
N THR A 142 -3.35 11.92 16.64
CA THR A 142 -2.82 10.65 16.15
C THR A 142 -3.95 9.65 15.89
N SER A 143 -4.86 9.49 16.85
CA SER A 143 -5.99 8.56 16.79
C SER A 143 -7.34 9.24 16.56
N GLY A 144 -7.45 10.54 16.86
CA GLY A 144 -8.71 11.30 16.83
C GLY A 144 -9.42 11.37 18.18
N ILE A 145 -8.82 10.86 19.25
CA ILE A 145 -9.41 10.86 20.59
C ILE A 145 -9.51 12.30 21.14
N LEU A 146 -10.65 12.62 21.75
CA LEU A 146 -10.79 13.74 22.68
C LEU A 146 -10.75 13.19 24.11
N ASN A 147 -9.67 13.48 24.82
CA ASN A 147 -9.42 12.99 26.17
C ASN A 147 -10.27 13.73 27.21
N ASP A 148 -10.73 13.03 28.25
CA ASP A 148 -11.53 13.61 29.33
C ASP A 148 -10.67 14.38 30.34
N ILE A 149 -10.32 15.61 29.98
CA ILE A 149 -9.54 16.50 30.85
C ILE A 149 -10.32 16.93 32.10
N ALA A 150 -11.65 16.86 32.11
CA ALA A 150 -12.46 17.31 33.24
C ALA A 150 -12.35 16.33 34.41
N SER A 151 -12.47 15.03 34.14
CA SER A 151 -12.27 13.99 35.16
C SER A 151 -10.84 13.99 35.70
N VAL A 152 -9.84 14.19 34.82
CA VAL A 152 -8.43 14.27 35.24
C VAL A 152 -8.16 15.53 36.07
N ALA A 153 -8.70 16.68 35.67
CA ALA A 153 -8.58 17.92 36.44
C ALA A 153 -9.09 17.74 37.88
N GLY A 154 -10.22 17.05 38.06
CA GLY A 154 -10.79 16.76 39.38
C GLY A 154 -9.80 16.08 40.33
N VAL A 155 -9.13 15.02 39.89
CA VAL A 155 -8.18 14.25 40.72
C VAL A 155 -6.86 15.00 40.95
N VAL A 156 -6.38 15.74 39.95
CA VAL A 156 -5.14 16.53 40.03
C VAL A 156 -5.31 17.69 41.02
N LYS A 157 -6.43 18.41 40.92
CA LYS A 157 -6.77 19.54 41.78
C LYS A 157 -7.06 19.10 43.22
N ALA A 158 -7.75 17.97 43.41
CA ALA A 158 -7.96 17.36 44.73
C ALA A 158 -6.64 16.96 45.41
N SER A 159 -5.63 16.62 44.61
CA SER A 159 -4.28 16.28 45.09
C SER A 159 -3.36 17.50 45.25
N GLY A 160 -3.86 18.71 44.98
CA GLY A 160 -3.12 19.97 45.10
C GLY A 160 -1.95 20.10 44.13
N ARG A 161 -2.00 19.45 42.96
CA ARG A 161 -0.92 19.45 41.97
C ARG A 161 -1.22 20.37 40.79
N THR A 162 -0.18 20.83 40.11
CA THR A 162 -0.30 21.68 38.91
C THR A 162 -0.79 20.85 37.72
N PHE A 163 -1.83 21.30 37.02
CA PHE A 163 -2.34 20.65 35.82
C PHE A 163 -1.98 21.42 34.54
N ILE A 164 -1.28 20.74 33.63
CA ILE A 164 -0.82 21.26 32.35
C ILE A 164 -1.58 20.55 31.23
N VAL A 165 -2.33 21.30 30.42
CA VAL A 165 -3.11 20.75 29.32
C VAL A 165 -2.56 21.25 27.99
N ASP A 166 -2.10 20.32 27.16
CA ASP A 166 -1.87 20.58 25.75
C ASP A 166 -3.20 20.53 25.00
N ALA A 167 -3.72 21.72 24.68
CA ALA A 167 -4.95 21.93 23.93
C ALA A 167 -4.66 22.37 22.48
N MET A 168 -3.51 21.96 21.90
CA MET A 168 -3.04 22.40 20.59
C MET A 168 -4.13 22.40 19.52
N SER A 169 -4.77 21.25 19.33
CA SER A 169 -5.76 21.03 18.28
C SER A 169 -7.19 21.30 18.73
N SER A 170 -7.47 21.39 20.03
CA SER A 170 -8.83 21.55 20.57
C SER A 170 -9.20 23.00 20.88
N PHE A 171 -8.26 23.82 21.37
CA PHE A 171 -8.57 25.17 21.84
C PHE A 171 -9.13 26.04 20.70
N GLY A 172 -10.29 26.63 20.91
CA GLY A 172 -11.03 27.39 19.90
C GLY A 172 -11.98 26.57 19.02
N GLY A 173 -11.95 25.24 19.13
CA GLY A 173 -12.90 24.33 18.46
C GLY A 173 -13.68 23.43 19.42
N VAL A 174 -13.27 23.39 20.69
CA VAL A 174 -13.94 22.70 21.80
C VAL A 174 -13.91 23.66 22.99
N ASP A 175 -15.02 23.73 23.73
CA ASP A 175 -15.14 24.57 24.92
C ASP A 175 -14.25 24.01 26.05
N ILE A 176 -13.46 24.88 26.68
CA ILE A 176 -12.55 24.52 27.77
C ILE A 176 -12.72 25.58 28.87
N PRO A 177 -13.61 25.34 29.86
CA PRO A 177 -13.82 26.28 30.96
C PRO A 177 -12.66 26.14 31.97
N ALA A 178 -11.54 26.80 31.68
CA ALA A 178 -10.27 26.55 32.34
C ALA A 178 -10.28 26.84 33.85
N GLU A 179 -10.92 27.95 34.26
CA GLU A 179 -11.02 28.33 35.67
C GLU A 179 -11.86 27.35 36.48
N GLU A 180 -13.00 26.93 35.92
CA GLU A 180 -13.91 25.95 36.52
C GLU A 180 -13.20 24.61 36.75
N LEU A 181 -12.54 24.10 35.72
CA LEU A 181 -11.76 22.86 35.80
C LEU A 181 -10.51 23.02 36.66
N GLY A 182 -9.98 24.24 36.82
CA GLY A 182 -8.74 24.50 37.54
C GLY A 182 -7.50 24.10 36.80
N ILE A 183 -7.46 24.33 35.50
CA ILE A 183 -6.29 24.05 34.68
C ILE A 183 -5.29 25.19 34.87
N ASP A 184 -4.06 24.88 35.28
CA ASP A 184 -3.04 25.90 35.57
C ASP A 184 -2.35 26.44 34.33
N PHE A 185 -2.14 25.58 33.32
CA PHE A 185 -1.54 25.94 32.03
C PHE A 185 -2.30 25.29 30.88
N ILE A 186 -2.76 26.09 29.93
CA ILE A 186 -3.30 25.63 28.64
C ILE A 186 -2.34 26.08 27.54
N ILE A 187 -1.90 25.15 26.72
CA ILE A 187 -1.01 25.41 25.59
C ILE A 187 -1.78 25.23 24.28
N SER A 188 -1.66 26.18 23.36
CA SER A 188 -2.14 26.01 21.98
C SER A 188 -1.34 26.86 20.99
N SER A 189 -1.77 26.93 19.73
CA SER A 189 -1.06 27.68 18.69
C SER A 189 -1.95 28.45 17.73
N ALA A 190 -1.35 29.42 17.04
CA ALA A 190 -2.05 30.35 16.18
C ALA A 190 -2.79 29.67 15.00
N ASN A 191 -2.29 28.52 14.55
CA ASN A 191 -2.63 27.89 13.27
C ASN A 191 -3.51 26.64 13.36
N LYS A 192 -4.32 26.57 14.41
CA LYS A 192 -5.24 25.47 14.70
C LYS A 192 -6.67 25.98 14.66
N CYS A 193 -7.51 25.65 15.63
CA CYS A 193 -8.94 25.96 15.56
C CYS A 193 -9.30 27.45 15.59
N ILE A 194 -8.38 28.34 15.98
CA ILE A 194 -8.57 29.80 15.85
C ILE A 194 -8.49 30.25 14.37
N GLN A 195 -7.81 29.48 13.51
CA GLN A 195 -7.63 29.70 12.07
C GLN A 195 -6.67 30.84 11.68
N GLY A 196 -5.67 31.13 12.51
CA GLY A 196 -4.53 31.93 12.09
C GLY A 196 -3.51 31.12 11.27
N VAL A 197 -2.34 31.71 11.05
CA VAL A 197 -1.22 31.11 10.31
C VAL A 197 -0.09 30.65 11.25
N PRO A 198 0.79 29.72 10.85
CA PRO A 198 1.85 29.24 11.73
C PRO A 198 2.88 30.32 12.08
N GLY A 199 3.32 30.38 13.34
CA GLY A 199 4.44 31.24 13.73
C GLY A 199 4.58 31.51 15.23
N PHE A 200 3.51 31.32 16.01
CA PHE A 200 3.60 31.36 17.47
C PHE A 200 2.64 30.38 18.15
N SER A 201 3.00 30.02 19.38
CA SER A 201 2.15 29.35 20.36
C SER A 201 1.68 30.34 21.41
N PHE A 202 0.62 30.02 22.13
CA PHE A 202 0.16 30.82 23.26
C PHE A 202 -0.14 29.93 24.45
N ILE A 203 0.12 30.49 25.63
CA ILE A 203 -0.04 29.82 26.91
C ILE A 203 -0.99 30.66 27.75
N ILE A 204 -2.16 30.12 28.07
CA ILE A 204 -3.07 30.70 29.06
C ILE A 204 -2.72 30.05 30.39
N CYS A 205 -2.37 30.86 31.38
CA CYS A 205 -1.84 30.34 32.64
C CYS A 205 -2.27 31.15 33.86
N ARG A 206 -2.40 30.46 34.98
CA ARG A 206 -2.71 31.07 36.28
C ARG A 206 -1.52 31.92 36.73
N ARG A 207 -1.78 33.15 37.18
CA ARG A 207 -0.72 34.15 37.45
C ARG A 207 0.23 33.74 38.57
N ASP A 208 -0.27 33.09 39.61
CA ASP A 208 0.53 32.56 40.73
C ASP A 208 1.45 31.41 40.29
N CYS A 209 0.92 30.47 39.49
CA CYS A 209 1.70 29.38 38.89
C CYS A 209 2.79 29.93 37.97
N LEU A 210 2.46 30.93 37.15
CA LEU A 210 3.43 31.59 36.28
C LEU A 210 4.49 32.35 37.08
N ALA A 211 4.11 33.06 38.15
CA ALA A 211 5.07 33.76 39.01
C ALA A 211 6.05 32.78 39.67
N ALA A 212 5.58 31.59 40.05
CA ALA A 212 6.42 30.52 40.58
C ALA A 212 7.42 29.93 39.56
N CYS A 213 7.34 30.29 38.28
CA CYS A 213 8.30 29.90 37.25
C CYS A 213 9.59 30.75 37.25
N GLU A 214 9.66 31.84 38.02
CA GLU A 214 10.82 32.75 38.02
C GLU A 214 12.13 31.99 38.29
N GLY A 215 13.08 32.09 37.36
CA GLY A 215 14.40 31.49 37.47
C GLY A 215 14.47 29.97 37.26
N LYS A 216 13.36 29.30 36.91
CA LYS A 216 13.34 27.84 36.68
C LYS A 216 13.70 27.42 35.24
N ALA A 217 13.47 28.30 34.27
CA ALA A 217 13.60 28.01 32.85
C ALA A 217 14.96 27.39 32.49
N LYS A 218 14.94 26.30 31.69
CA LYS A 218 16.16 25.67 31.16
C LYS A 218 16.68 26.32 29.87
N SER A 219 15.90 27.21 29.27
CA SER A 219 16.19 27.87 28.00
C SER A 219 16.00 29.38 28.14
N LEU A 220 16.89 30.17 27.54
CA LEU A 220 16.74 31.62 27.48
C LEU A 220 15.58 32.03 26.55
N SER A 221 15.46 31.36 25.41
CA SER A 221 14.49 31.71 24.37
C SER A 221 13.08 31.22 24.66
N LEU A 222 12.96 30.10 25.39
CA LEU A 222 11.67 29.50 25.76
C LEU A 222 11.30 29.77 27.23
N ASP A 223 11.97 30.71 27.89
CA ASP A 223 11.62 31.15 29.24
C ASP A 223 10.24 31.80 29.25
N LEU A 224 9.26 31.09 29.81
CA LEU A 224 7.88 31.53 29.89
C LEU A 224 7.72 32.77 30.78
N TYR A 225 8.42 32.81 31.92
CA TYR A 225 8.29 33.86 32.91
C TYR A 225 8.87 35.18 32.37
N ASP A 226 10.07 35.17 31.80
CA ASP A 226 10.70 36.40 31.30
C ASP A 226 10.02 36.92 30.02
N GLN A 227 9.46 36.03 29.18
CA GLN A 227 8.60 36.43 28.07
C GLN A 227 7.36 37.16 28.61
N TRP A 228 6.68 36.58 29.60
CA TRP A 228 5.55 37.21 30.26
C TRP A 228 5.92 38.54 30.91
N LYS A 229 6.97 38.60 31.73
CA LYS A 229 7.43 39.81 32.42
C LYS A 229 7.72 40.97 31.48
N THR A 230 8.15 40.67 30.26
CA THR A 230 8.34 41.68 29.21
C THR A 230 7.00 42.10 28.61
N MET A 231 6.16 41.12 28.25
CA MET A 231 4.87 41.32 27.57
C MET A 231 3.80 41.94 28.47
N GLU A 232 3.81 41.67 29.77
CA GLU A 232 2.83 42.18 30.74
C GLU A 232 2.83 43.71 30.80
N LYS A 233 3.98 44.36 30.55
CA LYS A 233 4.13 45.81 30.67
C LYS A 233 3.24 46.57 29.68
N ASP A 234 3.33 46.20 28.41
CA ASP A 234 2.69 46.96 27.32
C ASP A 234 2.31 46.09 26.11
N GLY A 235 2.55 44.77 26.14
CA GLY A 235 2.31 43.87 25.00
C GLY A 235 3.57 43.61 24.16
N LYS A 236 4.72 44.16 24.54
CA LYS A 236 5.98 43.91 23.85
C LYS A 236 6.50 42.50 24.08
N TRP A 237 6.88 41.83 22.99
CA TRP A 237 7.55 40.53 23.06
C TRP A 237 9.01 40.69 23.54
N ARG A 238 9.56 39.71 24.26
CA ARG A 238 10.96 39.76 24.72
C ARG A 238 11.94 39.89 23.57
N PHE A 239 11.69 39.15 22.49
CA PHE A 239 12.44 39.19 21.24
C PHE A 239 11.53 39.60 20.07
N THR A 240 12.11 39.83 18.89
CA THR A 240 11.37 40.24 17.69
C THR A 240 10.26 39.24 17.36
N SER A 241 9.01 39.68 17.38
CA SER A 241 7.84 38.85 17.13
C SER A 241 7.60 38.59 15.65
N PRO A 242 6.85 37.53 15.30
CA PRO A 242 6.40 37.28 13.93
C PRO A 242 5.23 38.22 13.59
N THR A 243 5.52 39.49 13.31
CA THR A 243 4.53 40.58 13.18
C THR A 243 3.38 40.23 12.23
N HIS A 244 3.66 39.76 11.01
CA HIS A 244 2.63 39.36 10.03
C HIS A 244 1.69 38.28 10.55
N VAL A 245 2.22 37.30 11.29
CA VAL A 245 1.45 36.19 11.88
C VAL A 245 0.53 36.70 12.98
N VAL A 246 0.99 37.66 13.78
CA VAL A 246 0.20 38.29 14.85
C VAL A 246 -0.98 39.08 14.26
N LEU A 247 -0.78 39.83 13.18
CA LEU A 247 -1.85 40.56 12.48
C LEU A 247 -2.90 39.59 11.91
N ALA A 248 -2.44 38.55 11.21
CA ALA A 248 -3.31 37.50 10.67
C ALA A 248 -4.11 36.80 11.78
N PHE A 249 -3.50 36.54 12.93
CA PHE A 249 -4.19 35.93 14.07
C PHE A 249 -5.25 36.85 14.68
N ALA A 250 -4.97 38.15 14.81
CA ALA A 250 -5.97 39.12 15.27
C ALA A 250 -7.21 39.13 14.36
N GLN A 251 -7.02 39.05 13.04
CA GLN A 251 -8.13 38.91 12.09
C GLN A 251 -8.87 37.58 12.24
N ALA A 252 -8.15 36.47 12.45
CA ALA A 252 -8.78 35.17 12.68
C ALA A 252 -9.64 35.14 13.95
N MET A 253 -9.23 35.83 15.02
CA MET A 253 -10.03 36.01 16.24
C MET A 253 -11.29 36.84 15.99
N ARG A 254 -11.22 37.89 15.15
CA ARG A 254 -12.41 38.66 14.74
C ARG A 254 -13.39 37.80 13.95
N GLU A 255 -12.89 36.97 13.03
CA GLU A 255 -13.71 36.02 12.27
C GLU A 255 -14.35 34.96 13.18
N MET A 256 -13.62 34.50 14.19
CA MET A 256 -14.16 33.57 15.20
C MET A 256 -15.29 34.18 16.01
N GLU A 257 -15.16 35.42 16.47
CA GLU A 257 -16.24 36.13 17.18
C GLU A 257 -17.44 36.33 16.23
N ALA A 258 -17.20 36.72 14.97
CA ALA A 258 -18.25 36.92 13.97
C ALA A 258 -18.99 35.62 13.59
N GLU A 259 -18.32 34.47 13.65
CA GLU A 259 -18.93 33.15 13.47
C GLU A 259 -19.88 32.77 14.62
N GLY A 260 -19.75 33.40 15.80
CA GLY A 260 -20.49 33.04 17.02
C GLY A 260 -19.62 32.37 18.09
N GLY A 261 -18.29 32.51 18.01
CA GLY A 261 -17.36 32.01 19.01
C GLY A 261 -17.12 30.49 18.94
N ILE A 262 -16.67 29.91 20.06
CA ILE A 262 -16.35 28.48 20.15
C ILE A 262 -17.57 27.62 19.87
N GLU A 263 -18.76 28.00 20.35
CA GLU A 263 -19.98 27.20 20.23
C GLU A 263 -20.36 26.94 18.76
N ALA A 264 -20.49 28.00 17.97
CA ALA A 264 -20.83 27.90 16.55
C ALA A 264 -19.76 27.13 15.76
N ARG A 265 -18.49 27.39 16.04
CA ARG A 265 -17.36 26.71 15.40
C ARG A 265 -17.29 25.23 15.77
N HIS A 266 -17.52 24.89 17.03
CA HIS A 266 -17.60 23.53 17.53
C HIS A 266 -18.73 22.76 16.83
N GLN A 267 -19.90 23.39 16.67
CA GLN A 267 -21.04 22.80 15.97
C GLN A 267 -20.72 22.52 14.50
N ARG A 268 -20.06 23.46 13.80
CA ARG A 268 -19.61 23.25 12.42
C ARG A 268 -18.62 22.10 12.32
N TYR A 269 -17.59 22.06 13.16
CA TYR A 269 -16.59 20.99 13.15
C TYR A 269 -17.21 19.63 13.48
N THR A 270 -18.10 19.57 14.47
CA THR A 270 -18.81 18.33 14.84
C THR A 270 -19.70 17.83 13.70
N SER A 271 -20.46 18.72 13.05
CA SER A 271 -21.31 18.35 11.91
C SER A 271 -20.48 17.86 10.72
N ASN A 272 -19.39 18.54 10.39
CA ASN A 272 -18.46 18.11 9.34
C ASN A 272 -17.83 16.75 9.65
N ASN A 273 -17.41 16.52 10.90
CA ASN A 273 -16.80 15.27 11.34
C ASN A 273 -17.78 14.09 11.23
N ARG A 274 -19.03 14.28 11.69
CA ARG A 274 -20.09 13.26 11.60
C ARG A 274 -20.41 12.92 10.15
N LEU A 275 -20.59 13.93 9.29
CA LEU A 275 -20.85 13.73 7.87
C LEU A 275 -19.69 13.01 7.18
N LEU A 276 -18.45 13.36 7.51
CA LEU A 276 -17.27 12.69 6.98
C LEU A 276 -17.28 11.21 7.36
N ILE A 277 -17.53 10.88 8.63
CA ILE A 277 -17.58 9.48 9.10
C ILE A 277 -18.71 8.72 8.40
N GLU A 278 -19.89 9.32 8.25
CA GLU A 278 -21.04 8.72 7.56
C GLU A 278 -20.71 8.38 6.10
N LEU A 279 -20.23 9.35 5.33
CA LEU A 279 -19.89 9.15 3.91
C LEU A 279 -18.73 8.17 3.72
N MET A 280 -17.76 8.14 4.63
CA MET A 280 -16.67 7.17 4.60
C MET A 280 -17.18 5.75 4.89
N ALA A 281 -18.14 5.60 5.82
CA ALA A 281 -18.77 4.32 6.11
C ALA A 281 -19.56 3.77 4.93
N GLU A 282 -20.23 4.61 4.14
CA GLU A 282 -20.88 4.21 2.87
C GLU A 282 -19.88 3.60 1.86
N MET A 283 -18.60 3.99 1.94
CA MET A 283 -17.51 3.43 1.13
C MET A 283 -16.82 2.22 1.79
N GLY A 284 -17.37 1.70 2.90
CA GLY A 284 -16.78 0.60 3.66
C GLY A 284 -15.54 0.98 4.47
N ILE A 285 -15.28 2.28 4.67
CA ILE A 285 -14.14 2.78 5.44
C ILE A 285 -14.61 3.18 6.84
N ARG A 286 -14.00 2.58 7.87
CA ARG A 286 -14.35 2.81 9.27
C ARG A 286 -13.27 3.60 10.03
N PRO A 287 -13.65 4.39 11.05
CA PRO A 287 -12.70 5.03 11.95
C PRO A 287 -11.81 4.03 12.72
N TYR A 288 -10.63 4.49 13.15
CA TYR A 288 -9.68 3.74 13.98
C TYR A 288 -10.23 3.47 15.39
N ILE A 289 -10.89 4.47 15.97
CA ILE A 289 -11.47 4.43 17.32
C ILE A 289 -13.00 4.38 17.29
N ASP A 290 -13.58 4.00 18.42
CA ASP A 290 -15.03 4.03 18.63
C ASP A 290 -15.58 5.47 18.73
N SER A 291 -16.85 5.64 18.31
CA SER A 291 -17.50 6.95 18.23
C SER A 291 -17.68 7.64 19.59
N ARG A 292 -17.64 6.91 20.72
CA ARG A 292 -17.75 7.49 22.07
C ARG A 292 -16.62 8.45 22.40
N HIS A 293 -15.43 8.25 21.84
CA HIS A 293 -14.22 9.04 22.16
C HIS A 293 -13.73 9.90 20.98
N GLN A 294 -14.38 9.79 19.83
CA GLN A 294 -14.01 10.53 18.62
C GLN A 294 -14.25 12.04 18.81
N GLY A 295 -13.16 12.81 18.76
CA GLY A 295 -13.20 14.26 18.80
C GLY A 295 -13.62 14.90 17.48
N PRO A 296 -14.07 16.16 17.49
CA PRO A 296 -14.60 16.83 16.30
C PRO A 296 -13.53 17.36 15.34
N ILE A 297 -12.25 17.13 15.60
CA ILE A 297 -11.14 17.85 14.95
C ILE A 297 -10.60 17.09 13.72
N ILE A 298 -10.43 15.78 13.88
CA ILE A 298 -9.78 14.91 12.90
C ILE A 298 -10.20 13.48 13.15
N THR A 299 -10.39 12.73 12.06
CA THR A 299 -10.64 11.29 12.13
C THR A 299 -9.50 10.52 11.50
N THR A 300 -9.03 9.49 12.21
CA THR A 300 -8.13 8.46 11.68
C THR A 300 -8.99 7.33 11.14
N PHE A 301 -8.77 6.95 9.87
CA PHE A 301 -9.49 5.88 9.19
C PHE A 301 -8.54 4.74 8.86
N PHE A 302 -9.04 3.51 8.96
CA PHE A 302 -8.35 2.35 8.35
C PHE A 302 -8.37 2.47 6.83
N TYR A 303 -7.38 1.89 6.16
CA TYR A 303 -7.55 1.59 4.75
C TYR A 303 -8.69 0.58 4.52
N PRO A 304 -9.34 0.59 3.35
CA PRO A 304 -10.21 -0.51 2.96
C PRO A 304 -9.48 -1.85 3.05
N GLU A 305 -10.18 -2.91 3.46
CA GLU A 305 -9.62 -4.26 3.46
C GLU A 305 -9.15 -4.65 2.06
N ASN A 306 -7.97 -5.27 1.96
CA ASN A 306 -7.37 -5.70 0.69
C ASN A 306 -7.15 -4.56 -0.33
N HIS A 307 -6.89 -3.33 0.14
CA HIS A 307 -6.55 -2.22 -0.72
C HIS A 307 -5.28 -2.51 -1.56
N ALA A 308 -5.26 -2.02 -2.81
CA ALA A 308 -4.15 -2.20 -3.76
C ALA A 308 -3.64 -0.84 -4.26
N PHE A 309 -3.42 0.09 -3.32
CA PHE A 309 -2.91 1.43 -3.59
C PHE A 309 -2.05 1.92 -2.43
N SER A 310 -1.10 2.82 -2.69
CA SER A 310 -0.33 3.46 -1.62
C SER A 310 -1.02 4.75 -1.13
N PHE A 311 -0.61 5.25 0.05
CA PHE A 311 -0.99 6.60 0.49
C PHE A 311 -0.67 7.66 -0.58
N ASP A 312 0.54 7.61 -1.15
CA ASP A 312 1.00 8.59 -2.12
C ASP A 312 0.12 8.62 -3.39
N GLU A 313 -0.28 7.45 -3.89
CA GLU A 313 -1.20 7.38 -5.03
C GLU A 313 -2.55 8.04 -4.74
N MET A 314 -3.13 7.74 -3.58
CA MET A 314 -4.40 8.34 -3.13
C MET A 314 -4.24 9.84 -2.90
N TYR A 315 -3.19 10.25 -2.19
CA TYR A 315 -2.89 11.64 -1.87
C TYR A 315 -2.70 12.48 -3.13
N HIS A 316 -1.92 12.03 -4.11
CA HIS A 316 -1.74 12.76 -5.37
C HIS A 316 -3.05 12.88 -6.14
N TYR A 317 -3.86 11.80 -6.21
CA TYR A 317 -5.16 11.85 -6.86
C TYR A 317 -6.10 12.89 -6.24
N ILE A 318 -6.13 12.96 -4.90
CA ILE A 318 -6.95 13.93 -4.15
C ILE A 318 -6.39 15.35 -4.29
N LYS A 319 -5.06 15.52 -4.23
CA LYS A 319 -4.37 16.81 -4.31
C LYS A 319 -4.57 17.51 -5.64
N GLU A 320 -4.50 16.78 -6.74
CA GLU A 320 -4.81 17.30 -8.08
C GLU A 320 -6.26 17.79 -8.20
N ARG A 321 -7.15 17.34 -7.32
CA ARG A 321 -8.58 17.68 -7.29
C ARG A 321 -8.94 18.71 -6.21
N GLY A 322 -7.94 19.35 -5.62
CA GLY A 322 -8.14 20.53 -4.78
C GLY A 322 -8.15 20.25 -3.28
N TYR A 323 -7.71 19.08 -2.80
CA TYR A 323 -7.68 18.77 -1.37
C TYR A 323 -6.38 18.08 -0.92
N ALA A 324 -5.90 18.38 0.27
CA ALA A 324 -4.78 17.66 0.88
C ALA A 324 -5.21 16.97 2.18
N ILE A 325 -4.88 15.69 2.30
CA ILE A 325 -5.12 14.83 3.48
C ILE A 325 -3.79 14.40 4.11
N TYR A 326 -3.83 13.71 5.26
CA TYR A 326 -2.65 13.33 6.03
C TYR A 326 -2.41 11.82 6.05
N PRO A 327 -1.12 11.39 6.08
CA PRO A 327 -0.80 9.99 6.32
C PRO A 327 -1.14 9.59 7.75
N GLY A 328 -1.32 8.29 7.98
CA GLY A 328 -1.42 7.69 9.30
C GLY A 328 -0.21 8.01 10.19
N LYS A 329 -0.43 7.93 11.50
CA LYS A 329 0.63 8.06 12.52
C LYS A 329 0.62 6.91 13.55
N VAL A 330 -0.40 6.07 13.51
CA VAL A 330 -0.44 4.85 14.32
C VAL A 330 0.43 3.79 13.62
N THR A 331 1.26 3.09 14.37
CA THR A 331 2.27 2.16 13.83
C THR A 331 1.74 0.73 13.74
N ASP A 332 0.62 0.44 14.38
CA ASP A 332 -0.03 -0.86 14.51
C ASP A 332 -1.05 -1.14 13.40
N ALA A 333 -1.41 -0.14 12.59
CA ALA A 333 -2.40 -0.27 11.53
C ALA A 333 -2.13 0.63 10.33
N ASP A 334 -2.44 0.11 9.14
CA ASP A 334 -2.53 0.92 7.93
C ASP A 334 -3.69 1.90 8.08
N THR A 335 -3.36 3.18 8.21
CA THR A 335 -4.34 4.25 8.40
C THR A 335 -3.98 5.51 7.61
N PHE A 336 -4.99 6.35 7.40
CA PHE A 336 -4.82 7.72 6.93
C PHE A 336 -5.75 8.64 7.73
N ARG A 337 -5.52 9.95 7.65
CA ARG A 337 -6.21 10.91 8.51
C ARG A 337 -6.78 12.07 7.73
N ILE A 338 -7.98 12.48 8.10
CA ILE A 338 -8.70 13.59 7.46
C ILE A 338 -9.13 14.56 8.57
N GLY A 339 -8.55 15.75 8.55
CA GLY A 339 -8.97 16.86 9.40
C GLY A 339 -10.19 17.57 8.81
N ASN A 340 -11.03 18.13 9.67
CA ASN A 340 -12.27 18.80 9.24
C ASN A 340 -12.44 20.19 9.90
N ILE A 341 -11.32 20.81 10.25
CA ILE A 341 -11.22 22.14 10.86
C ILE A 341 -10.67 23.18 9.88
N GLY A 342 -10.70 24.47 10.25
CA GLY A 342 -10.28 25.55 9.36
C GLY A 342 -11.41 26.04 8.47
N GLU A 343 -11.07 26.61 7.32
CA GLU A 343 -12.02 27.09 6.31
C GLU A 343 -12.63 25.93 5.49
N ILE A 344 -13.16 24.93 6.21
CA ILE A 344 -13.77 23.70 5.71
C ILE A 344 -15.26 23.68 6.10
N TYR A 345 -16.11 23.41 5.12
CA TYR A 345 -17.57 23.37 5.28
C TYR A 345 -18.14 22.04 4.75
N GLU A 346 -19.45 21.85 4.91
CA GLU A 346 -20.16 20.64 4.47
C GLU A 346 -19.87 20.27 3.01
N GLU A 347 -19.87 21.26 2.12
CA GLU A 347 -19.58 21.08 0.69
C GLU A 347 -18.20 20.50 0.41
N ASP A 348 -17.20 20.86 1.23
CA ASP A 348 -15.84 20.33 1.14
C ASP A 348 -15.79 18.87 1.55
N ILE A 349 -16.51 18.50 2.61
CA ILE A 349 -16.60 17.11 3.08
C ILE A 349 -17.24 16.23 2.01
N ARG A 350 -18.38 16.67 1.44
CA ARG A 350 -19.07 15.95 0.36
C ARG A 350 -18.18 15.80 -0.87
N ARG A 351 -17.49 16.87 -1.27
CA ARG A 351 -16.61 16.86 -2.44
C ARG A 351 -15.40 15.95 -2.23
N LEU A 352 -14.76 15.99 -1.07
CA LEU A 352 -13.66 15.08 -0.76
C LEU A 352 -14.12 13.63 -0.79
N CYS A 353 -15.25 13.30 -0.15
CA CYS A 353 -15.76 11.92 -0.14
C CYS A 353 -16.10 11.43 -1.55
N ALA A 354 -16.68 12.29 -2.40
CA ALA A 354 -16.92 11.96 -3.80
C ALA A 354 -15.60 11.65 -4.56
N ILE A 355 -14.55 12.46 -4.35
CA ILE A 355 -13.23 12.22 -4.95
C ILE A 355 -12.62 10.89 -4.47
N ILE A 356 -12.74 10.58 -3.17
CA ILE A 356 -12.29 9.31 -2.61
C ILE A 356 -13.08 8.15 -3.22
N GLY A 357 -14.40 8.26 -3.31
CA GLY A 357 -15.25 7.25 -3.94
C GLY A 357 -14.88 7.00 -5.40
N GLU A 358 -14.62 8.05 -6.18
CA GLU A 358 -14.12 7.93 -7.55
C GLU A 358 -12.76 7.21 -7.61
N PHE A 359 -11.84 7.54 -6.71
CA PHE A 359 -10.53 6.91 -6.64
C PHE A 359 -10.66 5.41 -6.36
N LEU A 360 -11.45 5.04 -5.35
CA LEU A 360 -11.70 3.66 -4.98
C LEU A 360 -12.39 2.88 -6.10
N ASN A 361 -13.42 3.46 -6.73
CA ASN A 361 -14.10 2.86 -7.88
C ASN A 361 -13.15 2.63 -9.05
N LYS A 362 -12.23 3.56 -9.35
CA LYS A 362 -11.18 3.35 -10.36
C LYS A 362 -10.25 2.20 -10.00
N LYS A 363 -9.89 2.04 -8.73
CA LYS A 363 -9.04 0.94 -8.27
C LYS A 363 -9.78 -0.40 -8.32
N ILE A 364 -11.06 -0.44 -7.93
CA ILE A 364 -11.93 -1.62 -8.06
C ILE A 364 -12.08 -2.00 -9.53
N GLN A 365 -12.44 -1.07 -10.42
CA GLN A 365 -12.56 -1.34 -11.85
C GLN A 365 -11.23 -1.79 -12.49
N LYS A 366 -10.09 -1.23 -12.05
CA LYS A 366 -8.76 -1.68 -12.51
C LYS A 366 -8.47 -3.11 -12.04
N ARG A 367 -8.87 -3.48 -10.82
CA ARG A 367 -8.74 -4.83 -10.25
C ARG A 367 -9.69 -5.82 -10.91
N GLU A 368 -10.94 -5.44 -11.17
CA GLU A 368 -11.91 -6.27 -11.91
C GLU A 368 -11.45 -6.48 -13.36
N LYS A 369 -10.84 -5.47 -13.98
CA LYS A 369 -10.18 -5.60 -15.29
C LYS A 369 -8.85 -6.36 -15.26
N SER A 370 -8.26 -6.61 -14.08
CA SER A 370 -6.99 -7.35 -13.92
C SER A 370 -7.16 -8.73 -13.28
N HIS A 371 -8.38 -9.18 -12.99
CA HIS A 371 -8.60 -10.55 -12.55
C HIS A 371 -8.70 -11.45 -13.77
N THR A 372 -7.54 -11.76 -14.34
CA THR A 372 -7.39 -12.98 -15.12
C THR A 372 -7.57 -14.17 -14.19
N ALA A 373 -8.23 -15.23 -14.68
CA ALA A 373 -8.37 -16.48 -13.93
C ALA A 373 -6.99 -17.11 -13.61
N PHE A 374 -5.97 -16.74 -14.39
CA PHE A 374 -4.62 -17.29 -14.35
C PHE A 374 -3.55 -16.22 -14.11
N ASP A 375 -2.55 -16.54 -13.29
CA ASP A 375 -1.35 -15.74 -13.03
C ASP A 375 -0.20 -16.08 -13.99
N ALA A 376 -0.25 -17.26 -14.60
CA ALA A 376 0.73 -17.70 -15.58
C ALA A 376 0.18 -18.70 -16.59
N VAL A 377 0.79 -18.70 -17.78
CA VAL A 377 0.58 -19.71 -18.81
C VAL A 377 1.93 -20.37 -19.12
N ILE A 378 1.95 -21.70 -19.08
CA ILE A 378 3.10 -22.54 -19.37
C ILE A 378 2.89 -23.19 -20.74
N PHE A 379 3.67 -22.80 -21.74
CA PHE A 379 3.58 -23.34 -23.10
C PHE A 379 4.50 -24.54 -23.32
N ASP A 380 4.17 -25.38 -24.29
CA ASP A 380 5.13 -26.26 -24.95
C ASP A 380 5.86 -25.55 -26.11
N TRP A 381 6.92 -26.18 -26.63
CA TRP A 381 7.73 -25.68 -27.73
C TRP A 381 7.29 -26.21 -29.10
N ALA A 382 7.83 -27.34 -29.54
CA ALA A 382 7.67 -27.83 -30.90
C ALA A 382 6.24 -28.34 -31.16
N GLY A 383 5.55 -27.73 -32.13
CA GLY A 383 4.15 -27.99 -32.42
C GLY A 383 3.18 -27.09 -31.63
N THR A 384 3.64 -26.35 -30.62
CA THR A 384 2.81 -25.39 -29.85
C THR A 384 3.22 -23.94 -30.13
N THR A 385 4.48 -23.56 -29.89
CA THR A 385 5.00 -22.20 -30.08
C THR A 385 6.00 -22.07 -31.23
N VAL A 386 6.73 -23.13 -31.55
CA VAL A 386 7.67 -23.20 -32.69
C VAL A 386 7.44 -24.49 -33.50
N ASP A 387 8.08 -24.63 -34.66
CA ASP A 387 8.06 -25.85 -35.48
C ASP A 387 6.63 -26.33 -35.84
N TYR A 388 6.01 -25.68 -36.83
CA TYR A 388 4.65 -26.00 -37.27
C TYR A 388 4.57 -27.44 -37.79
N GLY A 389 3.82 -28.30 -37.09
CA GLY A 389 3.69 -29.72 -37.39
C GLY A 389 4.74 -30.61 -36.70
N CYS A 390 5.64 -30.03 -35.88
CA CYS A 390 6.64 -30.75 -35.09
C CYS A 390 7.55 -31.65 -35.96
N PHE A 391 8.14 -31.10 -37.03
CA PHE A 391 8.88 -31.89 -38.01
C PHE A 391 10.35 -32.13 -37.64
N ALA A 392 10.99 -31.26 -36.86
CA ALA A 392 12.38 -31.47 -36.43
C ALA A 392 12.60 -32.83 -35.73
N PRO A 393 11.84 -33.18 -34.67
CA PRO A 393 12.04 -34.45 -33.99
C PRO A 393 11.59 -35.63 -34.86
N VAL A 394 10.50 -35.45 -35.64
CA VAL A 394 9.97 -36.54 -36.48
C VAL A 394 10.97 -36.94 -37.56
N GLN A 395 11.53 -35.97 -38.29
CA GLN A 395 12.51 -36.25 -39.34
C GLN A 395 13.76 -36.92 -38.74
N ALA A 396 14.24 -36.43 -37.61
CA ALA A 396 15.43 -37.00 -36.98
C ALA A 396 15.24 -38.44 -36.49
N PHE A 397 14.07 -38.80 -35.97
CA PHE A 397 13.76 -40.19 -35.62
C PHE A 397 13.64 -41.06 -36.87
N MET A 398 12.99 -40.60 -37.94
CA MET A 398 12.96 -41.33 -39.21
C MET A 398 14.36 -41.61 -39.74
N ASP A 399 15.17 -40.55 -39.85
CA ASP A 399 16.54 -40.63 -40.34
C ASP A 399 17.44 -41.50 -39.43
N ALA A 400 17.16 -41.56 -38.13
CA ALA A 400 17.90 -42.40 -37.20
C ALA A 400 17.55 -43.88 -37.38
N PHE A 401 16.26 -44.23 -37.41
CA PHE A 401 15.84 -45.62 -37.62
C PHE A 401 16.25 -46.15 -38.99
N GLU A 402 16.28 -45.30 -40.03
CA GLU A 402 16.70 -45.70 -41.38
C GLU A 402 18.16 -46.15 -41.43
N GLU A 403 19.03 -45.59 -40.58
CA GLU A 403 20.44 -46.01 -40.46
C GLU A 403 20.59 -47.40 -39.83
N PHE A 404 19.55 -47.85 -39.10
CA PHE A 404 19.41 -49.22 -38.61
C PHE A 404 18.61 -50.10 -39.59
N GLY A 405 18.37 -49.62 -40.81
CA GLY A 405 17.67 -50.34 -41.88
C GLY A 405 16.16 -50.42 -41.71
N ILE A 406 15.59 -49.68 -40.74
CA ILE A 406 14.15 -49.69 -40.44
C ILE A 406 13.55 -48.38 -40.91
N VAL A 407 12.54 -48.44 -41.76
CA VAL A 407 11.80 -47.25 -42.19
C VAL A 407 10.50 -47.16 -41.39
N PRO A 408 10.42 -46.31 -40.34
CA PRO A 408 9.19 -46.09 -39.59
C PRO A 408 8.20 -45.25 -40.43
N THR A 409 6.91 -45.47 -40.19
CA THR A 409 5.87 -44.57 -40.71
C THR A 409 5.79 -43.32 -39.85
N MET A 410 5.29 -42.21 -40.42
CA MET A 410 5.07 -40.97 -39.67
C MET A 410 4.18 -41.17 -38.43
N ASP A 411 3.15 -42.02 -38.54
CA ASP A 411 2.24 -42.30 -37.43
C ASP A 411 2.93 -43.03 -36.27
N GLU A 412 3.84 -43.97 -36.57
CA GLU A 412 4.64 -44.68 -35.56
C GLU A 412 5.62 -43.75 -34.85
N VAL A 413 6.23 -42.80 -35.57
CA VAL A 413 7.12 -41.78 -34.96
C VAL A 413 6.32 -40.77 -34.12
N ARG A 414 5.11 -40.41 -34.54
CA ARG A 414 4.32 -39.41 -33.82
C ARG A 414 3.63 -39.98 -32.57
N ALA A 415 3.33 -41.28 -32.54
CA ALA A 415 2.58 -41.88 -31.44
C ALA A 415 3.20 -41.67 -30.03
N PRO A 416 4.53 -41.79 -29.82
CA PRO A 416 5.17 -41.50 -28.53
C PRO A 416 5.69 -40.07 -28.41
N MET A 417 5.22 -39.12 -29.24
CA MET A 417 5.70 -37.74 -29.20
C MET A 417 5.41 -37.07 -27.86
N GLY A 418 6.37 -36.29 -27.37
CA GLY A 418 6.30 -35.63 -26.06
C GLY A 418 6.80 -36.47 -24.88
N MET A 419 7.25 -37.71 -25.10
CA MET A 419 8.00 -38.51 -24.10
C MET A 419 9.48 -38.10 -24.03
N LEU A 420 10.20 -38.64 -23.04
CA LEU A 420 11.66 -38.67 -23.05
C LEU A 420 12.16 -39.36 -24.32
N LYS A 421 13.30 -38.92 -24.84
CA LYS A 421 13.76 -39.33 -26.18
C LYS A 421 14.16 -40.80 -26.21
N ILE A 422 14.78 -41.28 -25.14
CA ILE A 422 15.06 -42.71 -24.96
C ILE A 422 13.78 -43.55 -24.82
N ASP A 423 12.77 -43.06 -24.11
CA ASP A 423 11.49 -43.76 -23.95
C ASP A 423 10.67 -43.76 -25.23
N HIS A 424 10.79 -42.71 -26.04
CA HIS A 424 10.20 -42.60 -27.36
C HIS A 424 10.76 -43.70 -28.28
N VAL A 425 12.09 -43.80 -28.38
CA VAL A 425 12.77 -44.86 -29.14
C VAL A 425 12.39 -46.25 -28.63
N ARG A 426 12.39 -46.44 -27.31
CA ARG A 426 11.98 -47.72 -26.69
C ARG A 426 10.54 -48.08 -27.07
N THR A 427 9.61 -47.12 -26.99
CA THR A 427 8.19 -47.33 -27.32
C THR A 427 8.02 -47.66 -28.80
N MET A 428 8.74 -46.98 -29.69
CA MET A 428 8.75 -47.30 -31.12
C MET A 428 9.24 -48.73 -31.36
N LEU A 429 10.37 -49.14 -30.78
CA LEU A 429 10.92 -50.49 -30.97
C LEU A 429 9.98 -51.58 -30.42
N GLN A 430 9.12 -51.26 -29.45
CA GLN A 430 8.08 -52.15 -28.92
C GLN A 430 6.82 -52.25 -29.79
N MET A 431 6.67 -51.42 -30.83
CA MET A 431 5.55 -51.51 -31.76
C MET A 431 5.68 -52.76 -32.61
N GLU A 432 4.60 -53.54 -32.72
CA GLU A 432 4.58 -54.87 -33.34
C GLU A 432 5.32 -54.94 -34.69
N ARG A 433 5.10 -53.95 -35.57
CA ARG A 433 5.77 -53.88 -36.87
C ARG A 433 7.28 -53.60 -36.75
N LEU A 434 7.67 -52.65 -35.92
CA LEU A 434 9.08 -52.26 -35.75
C LEU A 434 9.86 -53.35 -35.02
N THR A 435 9.25 -54.03 -34.05
CA THR A 435 9.81 -55.23 -33.40
C THR A 435 10.06 -56.33 -34.44
N ALA A 436 9.07 -56.65 -35.26
CA ALA A 436 9.19 -57.69 -36.29
C ALA A 436 10.26 -57.33 -37.34
N GLU A 437 10.34 -56.05 -37.74
CA GLU A 437 11.34 -55.58 -38.70
C GLU A 437 12.75 -55.61 -38.11
N TRP A 438 12.91 -55.28 -36.83
CA TRP A 438 14.17 -55.42 -36.11
C TRP A 438 14.65 -56.86 -36.08
N GLU A 439 13.77 -57.79 -35.68
CA GLU A 439 14.07 -59.22 -35.67
C GLU A 439 14.40 -59.76 -37.06
N ARG A 440 13.72 -59.27 -38.10
CA ARG A 440 13.99 -59.63 -39.50
C ARG A 440 15.39 -59.19 -39.97
N ILE A 441 15.83 -58.00 -39.58
CA ILE A 441 17.13 -57.43 -40.01
C ILE A 441 18.29 -58.02 -39.22
N TYR A 442 18.13 -58.14 -37.90
CA TYR A 442 19.23 -58.49 -36.99
C TYR A 442 19.21 -59.94 -36.49
N GLY A 443 18.14 -60.71 -36.76
CA GLY A 443 18.00 -62.12 -36.38
C GLY A 443 17.85 -62.35 -34.87
N ARG A 444 17.59 -61.30 -34.09
CA ARG A 444 17.38 -61.33 -32.63
C ARG A 444 16.42 -60.21 -32.18
N PRO A 445 15.79 -60.34 -31.01
CA PRO A 445 15.10 -59.21 -30.38
C PRO A 445 16.06 -58.04 -30.12
N PHE A 446 15.52 -56.81 -30.10
CA PHE A 446 16.29 -55.64 -29.68
C PHE A 446 16.60 -55.72 -28.17
N THR A 447 17.67 -55.04 -27.77
CA THR A 447 18.15 -54.93 -26.39
C THR A 447 18.14 -53.47 -25.94
N GLU A 448 18.31 -53.22 -24.65
CA GLU A 448 18.45 -51.84 -24.15
C GLU A 448 19.68 -51.12 -24.71
N GLU A 449 20.73 -51.84 -25.09
CA GLU A 449 21.87 -51.23 -25.79
C GLU A 449 21.46 -50.74 -27.17
N ASP A 450 20.63 -51.48 -27.90
CA ASP A 450 20.13 -51.04 -29.21
C ASP A 450 19.24 -49.79 -29.09
N VAL A 451 18.38 -49.76 -28.05
CA VAL A 451 17.58 -48.57 -27.71
C VAL A 451 18.51 -47.37 -27.49
N TYR A 452 19.61 -47.57 -26.75
CA TYR A 452 20.57 -46.51 -26.48
C TYR A 452 21.30 -46.03 -27.74
N GLN A 453 21.71 -46.93 -28.64
CA GLN A 453 22.37 -46.57 -29.90
C GLN A 453 21.44 -45.79 -30.84
N VAL A 454 20.19 -46.24 -31.00
CA VAL A 454 19.19 -45.51 -31.79
C VAL A 454 18.88 -44.15 -31.16
N TYR A 455 18.79 -44.08 -29.83
CA TYR A 455 18.60 -42.83 -29.09
C TYR A 455 19.75 -41.85 -29.31
N GLN A 456 21.02 -42.26 -29.15
CA GLN A 456 22.18 -41.40 -29.38
C GLN A 456 22.19 -40.83 -30.80
N LEU A 457 21.89 -41.66 -31.80
CA LEU A 457 21.84 -41.22 -33.19
C LEU A 457 20.67 -40.25 -33.43
N SER A 458 19.49 -40.55 -32.86
CA SER A 458 18.32 -39.67 -32.92
C SER A 458 18.62 -38.31 -32.29
N GLU A 459 19.25 -38.28 -31.12
CA GLU A 459 19.64 -37.05 -30.43
C GLU A 459 20.60 -36.19 -31.26
N LYS A 460 21.62 -36.82 -31.84
CA LYS A 460 22.55 -36.16 -32.77
C LYS A 460 21.82 -35.56 -33.98
N LYS A 461 20.96 -36.34 -34.64
CA LYS A 461 20.21 -35.87 -35.82
C LYS A 461 19.21 -34.77 -35.47
N ILE A 462 18.59 -34.82 -34.29
CA ILE A 462 17.74 -33.73 -33.78
C ILE A 462 18.58 -32.46 -33.66
N LEU A 463 19.74 -32.51 -33.01
CA LEU A 463 20.60 -31.34 -32.83
C LEU A 463 21.04 -30.71 -34.17
N GLU A 464 21.33 -31.54 -35.18
CA GLU A 464 21.66 -31.10 -36.54
C GLU A 464 20.46 -30.44 -37.27
N ASN A 465 19.24 -30.96 -37.04
CA ASN A 465 18.04 -30.51 -37.74
C ASN A 465 17.34 -29.33 -37.05
N VAL A 466 17.40 -29.23 -35.72
CA VAL A 466 16.72 -28.23 -34.89
C VAL A 466 16.87 -26.80 -35.42
N PRO A 467 18.07 -26.29 -35.82
CA PRO A 467 18.21 -24.93 -36.34
C PRO A 467 17.28 -24.60 -37.52
N ARG A 468 16.89 -25.62 -38.32
CA ARG A 468 16.03 -25.48 -39.50
C ARG A 468 14.55 -25.34 -39.16
N PHE A 469 14.14 -25.66 -37.94
CA PHE A 469 12.72 -25.69 -37.51
C PHE A 469 12.48 -24.79 -36.28
N THR A 470 13.10 -23.62 -36.27
CA THR A 470 12.98 -22.63 -35.16
C THR A 470 11.99 -21.51 -35.47
N ASP A 471 11.16 -21.65 -36.49
CA ASP A 471 10.17 -20.64 -36.84
C ASP A 471 9.06 -20.60 -35.80
N VAL A 472 8.77 -19.40 -35.30
CA VAL A 472 7.68 -19.15 -34.37
C VAL A 472 6.36 -19.34 -35.11
N LYS A 473 5.45 -20.10 -34.52
CA LYS A 473 4.14 -20.37 -35.11
C LYS A 473 3.31 -19.08 -35.22
N PRO A 474 2.39 -18.99 -36.20
CA PRO A 474 1.50 -17.84 -36.34
C PRO A 474 0.78 -17.49 -35.03
N TYR A 475 0.64 -16.19 -34.77
CA TYR A 475 -0.09 -15.61 -33.64
C TYR A 475 0.54 -15.82 -32.25
N VAL A 476 1.65 -16.54 -32.12
CA VAL A 476 2.29 -16.80 -30.82
C VAL A 476 2.80 -15.50 -30.20
N THR A 477 3.52 -14.69 -30.96
CA THR A 477 4.08 -13.41 -30.49
C THR A 477 2.98 -12.47 -29.98
N GLU A 478 1.92 -12.28 -30.76
CA GLU A 478 0.81 -11.38 -30.48
C GLU A 478 0.01 -11.87 -29.27
N THR A 479 -0.18 -13.19 -29.16
CA THR A 479 -0.88 -13.81 -28.02
C THR A 479 -0.08 -13.64 -26.74
N VAL A 480 1.23 -13.91 -26.77
CA VAL A 480 2.13 -13.79 -25.61
C VAL A 480 2.26 -12.33 -25.16
N GLU A 481 2.33 -11.38 -26.10
CA GLU A 481 2.30 -9.95 -25.79
C GLU A 481 0.98 -9.55 -25.12
N THR A 482 -0.15 -10.07 -25.61
CA THR A 482 -1.47 -9.83 -25.01
C THR A 482 -1.54 -10.35 -23.58
N LEU A 483 -1.10 -11.60 -23.35
CA LEU A 483 -1.02 -12.21 -22.01
C LEU A 483 -0.14 -11.38 -21.06
N ARG A 484 1.03 -10.95 -21.52
CA ARG A 484 1.93 -10.08 -20.74
C ARG A 484 1.29 -8.73 -20.42
N GLY A 485 0.55 -8.15 -21.37
CA GLY A 485 -0.23 -6.93 -21.17
C GLY A 485 -1.30 -7.06 -20.08
N MET A 486 -1.77 -8.28 -19.83
CA MET A 486 -2.70 -8.63 -18.74
C MET A 486 -1.98 -8.97 -17.41
N GLY A 487 -0.65 -8.92 -17.36
CA GLY A 487 0.14 -9.24 -16.17
C GLY A 487 0.44 -10.74 -15.98
N ILE A 488 0.16 -11.56 -16.98
CA ILE A 488 0.37 -13.02 -16.93
C ILE A 488 1.82 -13.36 -17.24
N LYS A 489 2.42 -14.18 -16.39
CA LYS A 489 3.78 -14.70 -16.56
C LYS A 489 3.81 -15.85 -17.58
N ILE A 490 4.90 -15.96 -18.32
CA ILE A 490 5.04 -16.90 -19.43
C ILE A 490 6.12 -17.91 -19.10
N GLY A 491 5.71 -19.11 -18.69
CA GLY A 491 6.59 -20.25 -18.51
C GLY A 491 6.62 -21.14 -19.75
N SER A 492 7.53 -22.12 -19.75
CA SER A 492 7.46 -23.20 -20.74
C SER A 492 8.12 -24.49 -20.26
N THR A 493 7.67 -25.59 -20.83
CA THR A 493 8.23 -26.93 -20.66
C THR A 493 8.54 -27.49 -22.04
N THR A 494 9.48 -28.41 -22.15
CA THR A 494 9.85 -28.99 -23.44
C THR A 494 10.24 -30.45 -23.31
N GLY A 495 10.12 -31.18 -24.40
CA GLY A 495 10.70 -32.51 -24.51
C GLY A 495 12.17 -32.50 -24.97
N TYR A 496 12.70 -31.38 -25.46
CA TYR A 496 14.11 -31.25 -25.85
C TYR A 496 15.05 -31.33 -24.65
N THR A 497 16.34 -31.56 -24.87
CA THR A 497 17.40 -31.43 -23.85
C THR A 497 17.81 -29.96 -23.67
N ASP A 498 18.58 -29.66 -22.62
CA ASP A 498 19.06 -28.29 -22.38
C ASP A 498 19.89 -27.77 -23.56
N GLU A 499 20.80 -28.59 -24.10
CA GLU A 499 21.65 -28.26 -25.26
C GLU A 499 20.82 -27.87 -26.50
N MET A 500 19.77 -28.64 -26.80
CA MET A 500 18.87 -28.32 -27.91
C MET A 500 18.10 -27.03 -27.65
N MET A 501 17.66 -26.82 -26.40
CA MET A 501 16.90 -25.64 -26.01
C MET A 501 17.71 -24.35 -26.08
N GLU A 502 19.02 -24.39 -25.83
CA GLU A 502 19.90 -23.24 -26.03
C GLU A 502 19.84 -22.72 -27.47
N ILE A 503 19.77 -23.63 -28.45
CA ILE A 503 19.66 -23.29 -29.87
C ILE A 503 18.24 -22.78 -30.19
N VAL A 504 17.20 -23.55 -29.79
CA VAL A 504 15.80 -23.23 -30.12
C VAL A 504 15.38 -21.91 -29.50
N ALA A 505 15.66 -21.71 -28.20
CA ALA A 505 15.24 -20.52 -27.48
C ALA A 505 15.97 -19.27 -27.98
N ALA A 506 17.27 -19.37 -28.30
CA ALA A 506 18.02 -18.27 -28.88
C ALA A 506 17.45 -17.86 -30.26
N ALA A 507 17.18 -18.85 -31.13
CA ALA A 507 16.61 -18.59 -32.44
C ALA A 507 15.19 -18.00 -32.36
N ALA A 508 14.32 -18.57 -31.51
CA ALA A 508 12.96 -18.07 -31.32
C ALA A 508 12.94 -16.63 -30.74
N ALA A 509 13.88 -16.30 -29.86
CA ALA A 509 14.00 -14.96 -29.28
C ALA A 509 14.30 -13.90 -30.36
N THR A 510 15.14 -14.22 -31.36
CA THR A 510 15.39 -13.30 -32.49
C THR A 510 14.16 -13.08 -33.37
N LYS A 511 13.17 -13.99 -33.27
CA LYS A 511 11.89 -13.95 -33.99
C LYS A 511 10.74 -13.47 -33.10
N GLY A 512 11.02 -12.92 -31.93
CA GLY A 512 10.05 -12.24 -31.05
C GLY A 512 9.41 -13.11 -29.97
N TYR A 513 9.68 -14.42 -29.90
CA TYR A 513 9.17 -15.28 -28.83
C TYR A 513 10.25 -15.61 -27.80
N LYS A 514 10.03 -15.18 -26.55
CA LYS A 514 10.90 -15.48 -25.41
C LYS A 514 10.05 -15.67 -24.14
N PRO A 515 9.91 -16.89 -23.60
CA PRO A 515 9.29 -17.09 -22.29
C PRO A 515 10.20 -16.55 -21.18
N ASP A 516 9.62 -16.32 -20.00
CA ASP A 516 10.35 -15.83 -18.82
C ASP A 516 11.27 -16.93 -18.25
N CYS A 517 10.88 -18.19 -18.41
CA CYS A 517 11.72 -19.36 -18.17
C CYS A 517 11.30 -20.55 -19.04
N TRP A 518 12.20 -21.51 -19.19
CA TRP A 518 11.93 -22.81 -19.79
C TRP A 518 12.65 -23.88 -18.98
N PHE A 519 12.04 -25.06 -18.88
CA PHE A 519 12.64 -26.21 -18.21
C PHE A 519 12.49 -27.45 -19.07
N SER A 520 13.54 -28.25 -19.11
CA SER A 520 13.62 -29.49 -19.86
C SER A 520 13.63 -30.69 -18.89
N PRO A 521 13.59 -31.94 -19.39
CA PRO A 521 13.76 -33.11 -18.54
C PRO A 521 15.08 -33.08 -17.74
N ASP A 522 16.11 -32.40 -18.25
CA ASP A 522 17.44 -32.30 -17.64
C ASP A 522 17.38 -31.47 -16.35
N SER A 523 16.41 -30.56 -16.26
CA SER A 523 16.14 -29.74 -15.09
C SER A 523 15.44 -30.50 -13.93
N VAL A 524 15.02 -31.74 -14.17
CA VAL A 524 14.18 -32.54 -13.26
C VAL A 524 14.61 -34.00 -13.18
N ASP A 525 15.92 -34.25 -13.12
CA ASP A 525 16.50 -35.60 -12.99
C ASP A 525 16.01 -36.57 -14.08
N ARG A 526 15.82 -36.07 -15.30
CA ARG A 526 15.26 -36.79 -16.46
C ARG A 526 13.84 -37.31 -16.23
N LYS A 527 13.11 -36.84 -15.22
CA LYS A 527 11.69 -37.16 -15.00
C LYS A 527 10.79 -36.13 -15.71
N GLY A 528 10.89 -36.10 -17.04
CA GLY A 528 10.07 -35.26 -17.90
C GLY A 528 8.61 -35.72 -17.97
N ARG A 529 7.86 -35.22 -18.97
CA ARG A 529 6.43 -35.53 -19.16
C ARG A 529 6.17 -37.05 -19.20
N PRO A 530 5.04 -37.53 -18.65
CA PRO A 530 3.92 -36.77 -18.09
C PRO A 530 4.08 -36.38 -16.62
N ASN A 531 5.28 -36.48 -16.03
CA ASN A 531 5.50 -36.07 -14.64
C ASN A 531 5.39 -34.53 -14.49
N PRO A 532 4.84 -34.02 -13.38
CA PRO A 532 4.54 -32.59 -13.20
C PRO A 532 5.76 -31.70 -12.87
N TYR A 533 6.96 -32.28 -12.79
CA TYR A 533 8.10 -31.63 -12.15
C TYR A 533 8.60 -30.39 -12.89
N MET A 534 8.55 -30.35 -14.23
CA MET A 534 8.96 -29.17 -14.99
C MET A 534 7.97 -28.00 -14.80
N ILE A 535 6.69 -28.30 -14.60
CA ILE A 535 5.68 -27.30 -14.22
C ILE A 535 6.01 -26.72 -12.84
N PHE A 536 6.34 -27.56 -11.86
CA PHE A 536 6.70 -27.06 -10.53
C PHE A 536 8.01 -26.26 -10.52
N ARG A 537 8.98 -26.58 -11.38
CA ARG A 537 10.16 -25.72 -11.60
C ARG A 537 9.80 -24.36 -12.20
N ASN A 538 8.90 -24.32 -13.19
CA ASN A 538 8.34 -23.06 -13.72
C ASN A 538 7.69 -22.25 -12.59
N MET A 539 6.81 -22.87 -11.80
CA MET A 539 6.11 -22.19 -10.70
C MET A 539 7.08 -21.66 -9.64
N GLN A 540 8.08 -22.44 -9.26
CA GLN A 540 9.12 -22.02 -8.33
C GLN A 540 9.88 -20.80 -8.86
N PHE A 541 10.33 -20.83 -10.12
CA PHE A 541 11.08 -19.73 -10.73
C PHE A 541 10.23 -18.46 -10.87
N LEU A 542 8.97 -18.62 -11.25
CA LEU A 542 8.04 -17.51 -11.46
C LEU A 542 7.41 -16.99 -10.15
N GLY A 543 7.67 -17.63 -9.00
CA GLY A 543 7.09 -17.25 -7.71
C GLY A 543 5.57 -17.46 -7.63
N LEU A 544 5.06 -18.53 -8.25
CA LEU A 544 3.64 -18.90 -8.27
C LEU A 544 3.33 -19.89 -7.14
N THR A 545 2.27 -19.62 -6.37
CA THR A 545 1.92 -20.40 -5.18
C THR A 545 0.66 -21.25 -5.33
N ASP A 546 -0.17 -21.00 -6.35
CA ASP A 546 -1.44 -21.70 -6.55
C ASP A 546 -1.53 -22.33 -7.96
N VAL A 547 -1.51 -23.67 -8.00
CA VAL A 547 -1.62 -24.45 -9.25
C VAL A 547 -2.92 -24.18 -10.02
N ARG A 548 -4.00 -23.79 -9.32
CA ARG A 548 -5.31 -23.50 -9.94
C ARG A 548 -5.29 -22.22 -10.76
N ARG A 549 -4.30 -21.36 -10.53
CA ARG A 549 -4.07 -20.11 -11.26
C ARG A 549 -2.99 -20.25 -12.33
N VAL A 550 -2.63 -21.47 -12.72
CA VAL A 550 -1.67 -21.72 -13.80
C VAL A 550 -2.33 -22.56 -14.90
N MET A 551 -2.10 -22.15 -16.15
CA MET A 551 -2.59 -22.87 -17.33
C MET A 551 -1.43 -23.58 -18.04
N LYS A 552 -1.60 -24.85 -18.42
CA LYS A 552 -0.68 -25.58 -19.29
C LYS A 552 -1.26 -25.65 -20.70
N VAL A 553 -0.50 -25.21 -21.70
CA VAL A 553 -0.87 -25.25 -23.12
C VAL A 553 0.10 -26.15 -23.86
N GLY A 554 -0.39 -27.04 -24.71
CA GLY A 554 0.46 -27.94 -25.49
C GLY A 554 -0.26 -28.62 -26.65
N ASP A 555 0.47 -29.42 -27.42
CA ASP A 555 -0.01 -30.05 -28.65
C ASP A 555 0.24 -31.57 -28.71
N THR A 556 0.53 -32.18 -27.56
CA THR A 556 0.60 -33.64 -27.42
C THR A 556 -0.24 -34.13 -26.25
N VAL A 557 -0.60 -35.42 -26.26
CA VAL A 557 -1.25 -36.07 -25.10
C VAL A 557 -0.36 -36.00 -23.85
N SER A 558 0.96 -36.03 -24.02
CA SER A 558 1.93 -35.94 -22.92
C SER A 558 1.87 -34.58 -22.22
N ASP A 559 1.70 -33.48 -22.98
CA ASP A 559 1.51 -32.12 -22.44
C ASP A 559 0.27 -32.00 -21.57
N ILE A 560 -0.85 -32.53 -22.07
CA ILE A 560 -2.12 -32.50 -21.35
C ILE A 560 -1.97 -33.26 -20.04
N ARG A 561 -1.41 -34.47 -20.09
CA ARG A 561 -1.20 -35.30 -18.89
C ARG A 561 -0.23 -34.66 -17.90
N GLU A 562 0.82 -33.98 -18.37
CA GLU A 562 1.73 -33.21 -17.51
C GLU A 562 0.96 -32.17 -16.68
N GLY A 563 0.13 -31.36 -17.35
CA GLY A 563 -0.69 -30.35 -16.70
C GLY A 563 -1.73 -30.94 -15.74
N LYS A 564 -2.42 -32.02 -16.14
CA LYS A 564 -3.41 -32.69 -15.27
C LYS A 564 -2.75 -33.31 -14.04
N ASN A 565 -1.59 -33.95 -14.19
CA ASN A 565 -0.84 -34.52 -13.06
C ASN A 565 -0.33 -33.43 -12.09
N ALA A 566 -0.15 -32.20 -12.58
CA ALA A 566 0.20 -31.04 -11.75
C ALA A 566 -1.02 -30.31 -11.14
N GLY A 567 -2.25 -30.67 -11.55
CA GLY A 567 -3.49 -30.03 -11.09
C GLY A 567 -3.83 -28.70 -11.78
N LEU A 568 -3.28 -28.44 -12.96
CA LEU A 568 -3.49 -27.21 -13.73
C LEU A 568 -4.73 -27.30 -14.64
N PHE A 569 -5.22 -26.14 -15.08
CA PHE A 569 -6.10 -26.05 -16.25
C PHE A 569 -5.28 -26.31 -17.52
N THR A 570 -5.78 -27.17 -18.40
CA THR A 570 -5.03 -27.67 -19.56
C THR A 570 -5.72 -27.36 -20.88
N VAL A 571 -4.95 -26.88 -21.85
CA VAL A 571 -5.45 -26.51 -23.17
C VAL A 571 -4.66 -27.23 -24.27
N GLY A 572 -5.36 -27.98 -25.11
CA GLY A 572 -4.80 -28.58 -26.32
C GLY A 572 -4.90 -27.65 -27.53
N VAL A 573 -3.83 -27.53 -28.33
CA VAL A 573 -3.80 -26.73 -29.57
C VAL A 573 -3.85 -27.65 -30.79
N ILE A 574 -4.76 -27.39 -31.74
CA ILE A 574 -4.97 -28.25 -32.92
C ILE A 574 -4.03 -27.86 -34.07
N GLU A 575 -4.03 -26.60 -34.48
CA GLU A 575 -3.34 -26.15 -35.68
C GLU A 575 -1.82 -26.20 -35.50
N GLY A 576 -1.15 -26.83 -36.46
CA GLY A 576 0.31 -27.02 -36.44
C GLY A 576 0.81 -27.91 -35.29
N SER A 577 -0.08 -28.69 -34.67
CA SER A 577 0.27 -29.68 -33.66
C SER A 577 0.96 -30.89 -34.24
N SER A 578 1.70 -31.60 -33.40
CA SER A 578 2.22 -32.92 -33.71
C SER A 578 1.11 -33.93 -33.99
N ALA A 579 -0.02 -33.82 -33.29
CA ALA A 579 -1.19 -34.68 -33.51
C ALA A 579 -1.89 -34.42 -34.86
N MET A 580 -1.88 -33.19 -35.38
CA MET A 580 -2.35 -32.87 -36.73
C MET A 580 -1.37 -33.37 -37.79
N GLY A 581 -0.07 -33.25 -37.51
CA GLY A 581 1.01 -33.87 -38.29
C GLY A 581 1.16 -33.35 -39.71
N LEU A 582 0.67 -32.13 -39.99
CA LEU A 582 0.73 -31.48 -41.31
C LEU A 582 1.61 -30.24 -41.26
N SER A 583 2.31 -29.98 -42.37
CA SER A 583 2.93 -28.68 -42.63
C SER A 583 1.86 -27.60 -42.79
N ARG A 584 2.30 -26.34 -42.75
CA ARG A 584 1.38 -25.20 -42.88
C ARG A 584 0.72 -25.16 -44.26
N GLU A 585 1.46 -25.50 -45.29
CA GLU A 585 1.04 -25.55 -46.69
C GLU A 585 0.00 -26.66 -46.89
N GLU A 586 0.28 -27.86 -46.37
CA GLU A 586 -0.64 -28.99 -46.43
C GLU A 586 -1.92 -28.70 -45.65
N PHE A 587 -1.82 -28.17 -44.43
CA PHE A 587 -3.00 -27.79 -43.65
C PHE A 587 -3.83 -26.75 -44.38
N LYS A 588 -3.21 -25.72 -44.98
CA LYS A 588 -3.92 -24.71 -45.77
C LYS A 588 -4.61 -25.29 -47.00
N ALA A 589 -3.98 -26.24 -47.67
CA ALA A 589 -4.48 -26.89 -48.88
C ALA A 589 -5.69 -27.81 -48.65
N LEU A 590 -5.91 -28.27 -47.41
CA LEU A 590 -7.10 -29.05 -47.06
C LEU A 590 -8.39 -28.26 -47.31
N SER A 591 -9.41 -28.95 -47.83
CA SER A 591 -10.76 -28.40 -47.92
C SER A 591 -11.33 -28.11 -46.51
N PRO A 592 -12.32 -27.20 -46.38
CA PRO A 592 -12.95 -26.93 -45.08
C PRO A 592 -13.48 -28.19 -44.38
N LYS A 593 -14.02 -29.15 -45.16
CA LYS A 593 -14.55 -30.41 -44.64
C LYS A 593 -13.45 -31.32 -44.08
N GLU A 594 -12.30 -31.40 -44.76
CA GLU A 594 -11.16 -32.19 -44.31
C GLU A 594 -10.50 -31.57 -43.07
N LYS A 595 -10.40 -30.24 -43.02
CA LYS A 595 -9.92 -29.52 -41.83
C LYS A 595 -10.78 -29.83 -40.62
N GLU A 596 -12.10 -29.76 -40.77
CA GLU A 596 -13.04 -30.06 -39.69
C GLU A 596 -12.94 -31.51 -39.23
N GLU A 597 -12.90 -32.47 -40.16
CA GLU A 597 -12.83 -33.88 -39.82
C GLU A 597 -11.54 -34.24 -39.07
N ARG A 598 -10.38 -33.74 -39.53
CA ARG A 598 -9.09 -33.98 -38.87
C ARG A 598 -9.01 -33.24 -37.53
N SER A 599 -9.47 -31.99 -37.47
CA SER A 599 -9.49 -31.20 -36.23
C SER A 599 -10.37 -31.85 -35.16
N ARG A 600 -11.50 -32.45 -35.55
CA ARG A 600 -12.38 -33.21 -34.64
C ARG A 600 -11.67 -34.42 -34.04
N LYS A 601 -10.88 -35.17 -34.83
CA LYS A 601 -10.10 -36.32 -34.32
C LYS A 601 -9.05 -35.87 -33.30
N VAL A 602 -8.27 -34.83 -33.62
CA VAL A 602 -7.25 -34.27 -32.71
C VAL A 602 -7.90 -33.72 -31.45
N ARG A 603 -9.02 -33.00 -31.58
CA ARG A 603 -9.78 -32.48 -30.44
C ARG A 603 -10.24 -33.59 -29.51
N GLN A 604 -10.81 -34.66 -30.06
CA GLN A 604 -11.28 -35.79 -29.27
C GLN A 604 -10.12 -36.47 -28.54
N MET A 605 -8.97 -36.63 -29.19
CA MET A 605 -7.76 -37.18 -28.58
C MET A 605 -7.31 -36.38 -27.35
N TYR A 606 -7.29 -35.05 -27.41
CA TYR A 606 -6.91 -34.22 -26.25
C TYR A 606 -7.95 -34.25 -25.14
N LEU A 607 -9.24 -34.25 -25.47
CA LEU A 607 -10.31 -34.35 -24.48
C LEU A 607 -10.26 -35.70 -23.74
N GLU A 608 -10.00 -36.79 -24.46
CA GLU A 608 -9.80 -38.13 -23.87
C GLU A 608 -8.53 -38.20 -23.01
N ALA A 609 -7.51 -37.40 -23.32
CA ALA A 609 -6.33 -37.22 -22.47
C ALA A 609 -6.59 -36.37 -21.20
N GLY A 610 -7.78 -35.76 -21.09
CA GLY A 610 -8.22 -34.98 -19.95
C GLY A 610 -8.10 -33.46 -20.10
N ALA A 611 -7.92 -32.95 -21.32
CA ALA A 611 -7.83 -31.51 -21.58
C ALA A 611 -9.11 -30.78 -21.12
N ASP A 612 -8.95 -29.65 -20.43
CA ASP A 612 -10.09 -28.84 -19.97
C ASP A 612 -10.67 -27.98 -21.11
N ALA A 613 -9.82 -27.58 -22.05
CA ALA A 613 -10.22 -26.93 -23.29
C ALA A 613 -9.36 -27.39 -24.48
N VAL A 614 -9.90 -27.19 -25.69
CA VAL A 614 -9.17 -27.42 -26.93
C VAL A 614 -9.44 -26.26 -27.89
N VAL A 615 -8.39 -25.65 -28.40
CA VAL A 615 -8.45 -24.45 -29.26
C VAL A 615 -7.91 -24.76 -30.65
N THR A 616 -8.43 -24.05 -31.65
CA THR A 616 -7.98 -24.20 -33.04
C THR A 616 -6.52 -23.77 -33.19
N ASP A 617 -6.19 -22.57 -32.73
CA ASP A 617 -4.83 -22.05 -32.69
C ASP A 617 -4.57 -21.32 -31.36
N ILE A 618 -3.34 -20.85 -31.17
CA ILE A 618 -2.86 -20.30 -29.91
C ILE A 618 -3.67 -19.09 -29.41
N ARG A 619 -4.35 -18.34 -30.29
CA ARG A 619 -5.17 -17.18 -29.88
C ARG A 619 -6.35 -17.58 -29.01
N GLY A 620 -6.89 -18.78 -29.23
CA GLY A 620 -8.02 -19.30 -28.44
C GLY A 620 -7.69 -19.45 -26.96
N VAL A 621 -6.40 -19.45 -26.57
CA VAL A 621 -6.00 -19.40 -25.16
C VAL A 621 -6.58 -18.18 -24.45
N LEU A 622 -6.66 -17.03 -25.14
CA LEU A 622 -7.16 -15.77 -24.58
C LEU A 622 -8.65 -15.81 -24.19
N GLU A 623 -9.42 -16.77 -24.72
CA GLU A 623 -10.84 -16.94 -24.37
C GLU A 623 -11.03 -17.50 -22.95
N TYR A 624 -9.95 -18.03 -22.36
CA TYR A 624 -9.95 -18.69 -21.05
C TYR A 624 -9.15 -17.93 -19.99
N ILE A 625 -8.64 -16.75 -20.33
CA ILE A 625 -7.83 -15.90 -19.44
C ILE A 625 -8.74 -14.94 -18.69
#